data_AF-A0A9P5U789-F1
#
_entry.id   AF-A0A9P5U789-F1
#
_cell.length_a   1.000
_cell.length_b   1.000
_cell.length_c   1.000
_cell.angle_alpha   90.00
_cell.angle_beta   90.00
_cell.angle_gamma   90.00
#
_symmetry.space_group_name_H-M   'P 1'
#
loop_
_entity.id
_entity.type
_entity.pdbx_description
1 polymer ?
#
loop_
_entity_poly.entity_id
_entity_poly.type
_entity_poly.pdbx_seq_one_letter_code
_entity_poly.pdbx_strand_id
1 'polypeptide(L)'
;MFLNILFGVTSTFSVANLYWCQPILIELSVTFDVSYDEVSKLPTLVQAGYATGLLFISPLGDLVRRRQILLLLVFLGASLSIGLALTPKTSFHTFQILSYLAGVVSVTPQILLPLSADLAPPHRRATAMSIVFSGLMFGILIARVLSGIIGQFADWRISYWMSMGIQYLLLMILYFSVPDFPPKNAHNKNLGYGEILWSMAKFSVTEPVLIQGCLCNMGSAAAFSSFWVTLTFLLGGEPYNYSTLVIGLFGLIGMVGVAMAPIVGRFIDFLVPWHASLLACLALCLFQIVQIVGNGLSVAAVIIATMGLDVFRQMLETSLAVGIFSIAPHARSRLNAIYILSLFLGQIMGSAAGTKIFLTYGWRATAAMTLGFTVWALLVLALRGPAVGRYTWFGYGGNRFGGFGGFQGQGWSVGEWYKRKLGQETEKGKADDVEAQNTSLDGDIAPNLEQVEKHNTNPSPECRTGQSEQISAVPSLDLDKD
;
A
#
# COMPACT_ATOMS: atom_id res chain seq x y z
N MET A 1 9.65 -14.65 -14.41
CA MET A 1 9.96 -14.87 -12.97
C MET A 1 11.15 -14.03 -12.52
N PHE A 2 12.28 -14.06 -13.24
CA PHE A 2 13.46 -13.23 -12.98
C PHE A 2 13.13 -11.74 -12.75
N LEU A 3 12.39 -11.10 -13.67
CA LEU A 3 12.05 -9.68 -13.58
C LEU A 3 11.24 -9.33 -12.32
N ASN A 4 10.32 -10.21 -11.90
CA ASN A 4 9.52 -10.00 -10.68
C ASN A 4 10.39 -10.08 -9.42
N ILE A 5 11.36 -11.01 -9.39
CA ILE A 5 12.32 -11.12 -8.30
C ILE A 5 13.20 -9.88 -8.26
N LEU A 6 13.71 -9.43 -9.41
CA LEU A 6 14.49 -8.19 -9.52
C LEU A 6 13.70 -7.00 -8.97
N PHE A 7 12.44 -6.83 -9.37
CA PHE A 7 11.57 -5.79 -8.84
C PHE A 7 11.31 -5.91 -7.34
N GLY A 8 11.17 -7.14 -6.83
CA GLY A 8 11.08 -7.39 -5.39
C GLY A 8 12.34 -6.92 -4.67
N VAL A 9 13.53 -7.35 -5.12
CA VAL A 9 14.82 -6.96 -4.52
C VAL A 9 15.05 -5.45 -4.63
N THR A 10 14.74 -4.83 -5.77
CA THR A 10 14.82 -3.37 -5.91
C THR A 10 13.87 -2.66 -4.93
N SER A 11 12.65 -3.18 -4.75
CA SER A 11 11.70 -2.61 -3.79
C SER A 11 12.20 -2.74 -2.35
N THR A 12 12.82 -3.88 -2.01
CA THR A 12 13.45 -4.12 -0.70
C THR A 12 14.45 -3.01 -0.36
N PHE A 13 15.46 -2.80 -1.21
CA PHE A 13 16.55 -1.87 -0.92
C PHE A 13 16.17 -0.40 -1.14
N SER A 14 15.18 -0.12 -1.99
CA SER A 14 14.62 1.24 -2.11
C SER A 14 13.85 1.64 -0.85
N VAL A 15 12.98 0.77 -0.31
CA VAL A 15 12.26 1.07 0.95
C VAL A 15 13.18 1.06 2.16
N ALA A 16 14.22 0.23 2.18
CA ALA A 16 15.17 0.17 3.28
C ALA A 16 15.78 1.55 3.61
N ASN A 17 15.92 2.44 2.61
CA ASN A 17 16.36 3.82 2.77
C ASN A 17 15.57 4.62 3.81
N LEU A 18 14.29 4.28 4.00
CA LEU A 18 13.43 4.97 4.94
C LEU A 18 13.71 4.59 6.40
N TYR A 19 14.34 3.44 6.63
CA TYR A 19 14.41 2.80 7.94
C TYR A 19 15.83 2.66 8.49
N TRP A 20 16.88 2.92 7.68
CA TRP A 20 18.29 2.84 8.12
C TRP A 20 18.54 3.61 9.41
N CYS A 21 17.99 4.83 9.54
CA CYS A 21 18.24 5.71 10.68
C CYS A 21 17.61 5.25 12.00
N GLN A 22 16.54 4.44 11.98
CA GLN A 22 15.72 4.20 13.19
C GLN A 22 16.48 3.49 14.34
N PRO A 23 17.25 2.41 14.09
CA PRO A 23 17.99 1.74 15.16
C PRO A 23 19.23 2.51 15.63
N ILE A 24 19.79 3.36 14.76
CA ILE A 24 21.03 4.11 15.01
C ILE A 24 20.78 5.55 15.49
N LEU A 25 19.56 5.91 15.91
CA LEU A 25 19.25 7.28 16.36
C LEU A 25 20.13 7.70 17.54
N ILE A 26 20.42 6.80 18.48
CA ILE A 26 21.28 7.12 19.63
C ILE A 26 22.71 7.40 19.15
N GLU A 27 23.27 6.57 18.28
CA GLU A 27 24.60 6.77 17.69
C GLU A 27 24.71 8.08 16.89
N LEU A 28 23.67 8.43 16.15
CA LEU A 28 23.60 9.69 15.41
C LEU A 28 23.61 10.89 16.36
N SER A 29 22.91 10.80 17.50
CA SER A 29 22.90 11.88 18.50
C SER A 29 24.27 12.14 19.11
N VAL A 30 25.01 11.07 19.42
CA VAL A 30 26.37 11.14 19.95
C VAL A 30 27.34 11.66 18.87
N THR A 31 27.19 11.20 17.62
CA THR A 31 28.11 11.58 16.53
C THR A 31 28.01 13.05 16.15
N PHE A 32 26.79 13.58 16.10
CA PHE A 32 26.50 14.94 15.68
C PHE A 32 26.40 15.92 16.87
N ASP A 33 26.56 15.44 18.10
CA ASP A 33 26.45 16.21 19.34
C ASP A 33 25.14 17.03 19.43
N VAL A 34 24.03 16.33 19.18
CA VAL A 34 22.68 16.91 19.14
C VAL A 34 21.75 16.18 20.10
N SER A 35 20.72 16.87 20.57
CA SER A 35 19.75 16.30 21.51
C SER A 35 18.95 15.14 20.88
N TYR A 36 18.40 14.26 21.73
CA TYR A 36 17.47 13.22 21.25
C TYR A 36 16.23 13.79 20.56
N ASP A 37 15.79 15.00 20.93
CA ASP A 37 14.70 15.70 20.23
C ASP A 37 15.09 16.02 18.79
N GLU A 38 16.27 16.59 18.55
CA GLU A 38 16.74 16.91 17.21
C GLU A 38 16.92 15.68 16.33
N VAL A 39 17.48 14.59 16.88
CA VAL A 39 17.70 13.36 16.11
C VAL A 39 16.41 12.62 15.80
N SER A 40 15.42 12.70 16.69
CA SER A 40 14.11 12.09 16.45
C SER A 40 13.34 12.70 15.27
N LYS A 41 13.73 13.90 14.82
CA LYS A 41 13.15 14.53 13.63
C LYS A 41 13.54 13.79 12.35
N LEU A 42 14.63 13.00 12.35
CA LEU A 42 15.10 12.30 11.14
C LEU A 42 14.07 11.31 10.58
N PRO A 43 13.54 10.33 11.35
CA PRO A 43 12.47 9.46 10.85
C PRO A 43 11.27 10.25 10.30
N THR A 44 10.87 11.32 10.99
CA THR A 44 9.77 12.21 10.57
C THR A 44 10.07 12.87 9.23
N LEU A 45 11.27 13.41 9.04
CA LEU A 45 11.71 14.06 7.80
C LEU A 45 11.79 13.06 6.65
N VAL A 46 12.29 11.86 6.89
CA VAL A 46 12.36 10.79 5.88
C VAL A 46 10.97 10.36 5.43
N GLN A 47 10.02 10.21 6.37
CA GLN A 47 8.61 9.91 6.09
C GLN A 47 7.92 11.07 5.35
N ALA A 48 8.21 12.31 5.73
CA ALA A 48 7.72 13.50 5.03
C ALA A 48 8.25 13.56 3.60
N GLY A 49 9.53 13.25 3.39
CA GLY A 49 10.12 13.10 2.07
C GLY A 49 9.36 12.08 1.24
N TYR A 50 9.12 10.88 1.78
CA TYR A 50 8.37 9.85 1.07
C TYR A 50 6.94 10.28 0.74
N ALA A 51 6.24 10.95 1.66
CA ALA A 51 4.90 11.49 1.39
C ALA A 51 4.91 12.50 0.24
N THR A 52 5.90 13.41 0.20
CA THR A 52 6.12 14.34 -0.90
C THR A 52 6.38 13.58 -2.21
N GLY A 53 7.28 12.60 -2.19
CA GLY A 53 7.55 11.76 -3.36
C GLY A 53 6.30 11.03 -3.84
N LEU A 54 5.49 10.51 -2.94
CA LEU A 54 4.27 9.79 -3.28
C LEU A 54 3.26 10.72 -3.96
N LEU A 55 3.11 11.94 -3.46
CA LEU A 55 2.17 12.93 -4.00
C LEU A 55 2.60 13.44 -5.37
N PHE A 56 3.88 13.74 -5.57
CA PHE A 56 4.37 14.40 -6.79
C PHE A 56 4.95 13.43 -7.84
N ILE A 57 5.63 12.36 -7.41
CA ILE A 57 6.35 11.45 -8.31
C ILE A 57 5.50 10.24 -8.69
N SER A 58 4.68 9.70 -7.79
CA SER A 58 3.85 8.54 -8.11
C SER A 58 2.92 8.78 -9.31
N PRO A 59 2.23 9.94 -9.43
CA PRO A 59 1.38 10.22 -10.61
C PRO A 59 2.18 10.40 -11.91
N LEU A 60 3.43 10.88 -11.83
CA LEU A 60 4.31 11.01 -13.00
C LEU A 60 4.63 9.64 -13.63
N GLY A 61 4.60 8.57 -12.85
CA GLY A 61 4.77 7.19 -13.34
C GLY A 61 3.69 6.72 -14.32
N ASP A 62 2.55 7.41 -14.41
CA ASP A 62 1.50 7.13 -15.38
C ASP A 62 1.59 8.02 -16.64
N LEU A 63 2.33 9.13 -16.58
CA LEU A 63 2.48 10.11 -17.67
C LEU A 63 3.77 9.94 -18.46
N VAL A 64 4.86 9.56 -17.78
CA VAL A 64 6.20 9.43 -18.37
C VAL A 64 6.55 7.95 -18.49
N ARG A 65 7.57 7.64 -19.30
CA ARG A 65 8.12 6.29 -19.42
C ARG A 65 8.61 5.79 -18.06
N ARG A 66 7.98 4.73 -17.54
CA ARG A 66 8.26 4.17 -16.21
C ARG A 66 9.72 3.78 -16.02
N ARG A 67 10.40 3.26 -17.07
CA ARG A 67 11.82 2.90 -17.01
C ARG A 67 12.71 4.09 -16.68
N GLN A 68 12.48 5.25 -17.29
CA GLN A 68 13.31 6.44 -17.08
C GLN A 68 13.16 6.98 -15.67
N ILE A 69 11.91 7.09 -15.17
CA ILE A 69 11.67 7.50 -13.78
C ILE A 69 12.28 6.47 -12.82
N LEU A 70 12.10 5.17 -13.06
CA LEU A 70 12.66 4.11 -12.22
C LEU A 70 14.17 4.25 -12.06
N LEU A 71 14.89 4.33 -13.18
CA LEU A 71 16.35 4.44 -13.18
C LEU A 71 16.82 5.74 -12.52
N LEU A 72 16.12 6.86 -12.79
CA LEU A 72 16.42 8.15 -12.16
C LEU A 72 16.27 8.08 -10.64
N LEU A 73 15.17 7.51 -10.12
CA LEU A 73 14.93 7.41 -8.68
C LEU A 73 15.98 6.55 -7.98
N VAL A 74 16.33 5.39 -8.56
CA VAL A 74 17.37 4.52 -7.99
C VAL A 74 18.75 5.20 -8.05
N PHE A 75 19.07 5.88 -9.14
CA PHE A 75 20.31 6.66 -9.27
C PHE A 75 20.40 7.78 -8.22
N LEU A 76 19.32 8.54 -8.05
CA LEU A 76 19.26 9.61 -7.05
C LEU A 76 19.33 9.04 -5.62
N GLY A 77 18.64 7.93 -5.33
CA GLY A 77 18.71 7.25 -4.04
C GLY A 77 20.12 6.79 -3.68
N ALA A 78 20.83 6.20 -4.65
CA ALA A 78 22.23 5.80 -4.49
C ALA A 78 23.14 7.02 -4.25
N SER A 79 22.96 8.08 -5.04
CA SER A 79 23.77 9.31 -4.96
C SER A 79 23.55 10.06 -3.64
N LEU A 80 22.31 10.13 -3.15
CA LEU A 80 21.98 10.73 -1.86
C LEU A 80 22.53 9.89 -0.69
N SER A 81 22.60 8.57 -0.84
CA SER A 81 23.24 7.70 0.14
C SER A 81 24.74 8.01 0.29
N ILE A 82 25.44 8.38 -0.79
CA ILE A 82 26.82 8.90 -0.72
C ILE A 82 26.86 10.19 0.11
N GLY A 83 25.96 11.13 -0.17
CA GLY A 83 25.89 12.39 0.57
C GLY A 83 25.69 12.17 2.07
N LEU A 84 24.78 11.25 2.44
CA LEU A 84 24.54 10.86 3.83
C LEU A 84 25.79 10.25 4.48
N ALA A 85 26.47 9.34 3.77
CA ALA A 85 27.70 8.71 4.25
C ALA A 85 28.87 9.70 4.41
N LEU A 86 28.93 10.76 3.59
CA LEU A 86 29.99 11.77 3.60
C LEU A 86 29.68 12.99 4.48
N THR A 87 28.48 13.08 5.07
CA THR A 87 28.08 14.29 5.80
C THR A 87 29.02 14.56 6.97
N PRO A 88 29.64 15.75 7.08
CA PRO A 88 30.52 16.10 8.19
C PRO A 88 29.77 16.08 9.53
N LYS A 89 30.44 15.66 10.61
CA LYS A 89 29.85 15.65 11.96
C LYS A 89 29.37 17.03 12.43
N THR A 90 29.92 18.10 11.86
CA THR A 90 29.57 19.49 12.16
C THR A 90 28.26 19.96 11.51
N SER A 91 27.67 19.19 10.59
CA SER A 91 26.53 19.64 9.78
C SER A 91 25.34 18.68 9.85
N PHE A 92 24.68 18.64 11.01
CA PHE A 92 23.46 17.85 11.20
C PHE A 92 22.30 18.28 10.28
N HIS A 93 22.15 19.58 10.02
CA HIS A 93 21.13 20.10 9.09
C HIS A 93 21.29 19.57 7.67
N THR A 94 22.53 19.41 7.18
CA THR A 94 22.78 18.81 5.86
C THR A 94 22.33 17.35 5.85
N PHE A 95 22.58 16.61 6.93
CA PHE A 95 22.13 15.23 7.09
C PHE A 95 20.60 15.13 7.06
N GLN A 96 19.90 16.05 7.73
CA GLN A 96 18.43 16.15 7.72
C GLN A 96 17.87 16.40 6.32
N ILE A 97 18.42 17.36 5.58
CA ILE A 97 17.99 17.70 4.21
C ILE A 97 18.22 16.52 3.27
N LEU A 98 19.39 15.88 3.33
CA LEU A 98 19.69 14.71 2.52
C LEU A 98 18.79 13.52 2.86
N SER A 99 18.45 13.35 4.14
CA SER A 99 17.53 12.30 4.59
C SER A 99 16.11 12.52 4.06
N TYR A 100 15.63 13.77 4.07
CA TYR A 100 14.37 14.15 3.45
C TYR A 100 14.36 13.85 1.94
N LEU A 101 15.40 14.28 1.21
CA LEU A 101 15.51 14.03 -0.22
C LEU A 101 15.63 12.53 -0.53
N ALA A 102 16.33 11.75 0.30
CA ALA A 102 16.40 10.31 0.16
C ALA A 102 15.01 9.67 0.32
N GLY A 103 14.19 10.18 1.25
CA GLY A 103 12.78 9.81 1.37
C GLY A 103 11.98 10.09 0.10
N VAL A 104 12.13 11.28 -0.49
CA VAL A 104 11.44 11.69 -1.73
C VAL A 104 11.69 10.71 -2.87
N VAL A 105 12.93 10.26 -3.06
CA VAL A 105 13.28 9.38 -4.19
C VAL A 105 13.04 7.90 -3.92
N SER A 106 12.77 7.51 -2.66
CA SER A 106 12.56 6.11 -2.25
C SER A 106 11.16 5.56 -2.60
N VAL A 107 10.38 6.28 -3.40
CA VAL A 107 9.03 5.89 -3.88
C VAL A 107 9.06 4.90 -5.04
N THR A 108 10.24 4.38 -5.42
CA THR A 108 10.44 3.36 -6.46
C THR A 108 9.45 2.18 -6.39
N PRO A 109 9.14 1.59 -5.21
CA PRO A 109 8.21 0.46 -5.13
C PRO A 109 6.80 0.78 -5.62
N GLN A 110 6.35 2.04 -5.48
CA GLN A 110 5.02 2.48 -5.92
C GLN A 110 4.89 2.49 -7.45
N ILE A 111 6.02 2.54 -8.16
CA ILE A 111 6.11 2.42 -9.61
C ILE A 111 6.31 0.95 -10.01
N LEU A 112 7.12 0.20 -9.26
CA LEU A 112 7.41 -1.21 -9.54
C LEU A 112 6.20 -2.13 -9.35
N LEU A 113 5.36 -1.86 -8.35
CA LEU A 113 4.17 -2.67 -8.08
C LEU A 113 3.19 -2.68 -9.27
N PRO A 114 2.71 -1.55 -9.81
CA PRO A 114 1.87 -1.55 -11.00
C PRO A 114 2.61 -1.99 -12.27
N LEU A 115 3.91 -1.71 -12.39
CA LEU A 115 4.71 -2.21 -13.52
C LEU A 115 4.76 -3.74 -13.54
N SER A 116 4.95 -4.39 -12.39
CA SER A 116 4.94 -5.85 -12.28
C SER A 116 3.60 -6.48 -12.69
N ALA A 117 2.50 -5.80 -12.37
CA ALA A 117 1.15 -6.22 -12.77
C ALA A 117 0.92 -6.10 -14.27
N ASP A 118 1.43 -5.02 -14.88
CA ASP A 118 1.29 -4.76 -16.31
C ASP A 118 2.16 -5.73 -17.15
N LEU A 119 3.30 -6.18 -16.64
CA LEU A 119 4.20 -7.14 -17.33
C LEU A 119 3.83 -8.61 -17.14
N ALA A 120 3.02 -8.92 -16.12
CA ALA A 120 2.63 -10.29 -15.85
C ALA A 120 1.43 -10.71 -16.73
N PRO A 121 1.43 -11.96 -17.24
CA PRO A 121 0.25 -12.55 -17.87
C PRO A 121 -0.98 -12.45 -16.95
N PRO A 122 -2.21 -12.29 -17.47
CA PRO A 122 -3.42 -12.09 -16.65
C PRO A 122 -3.56 -13.09 -15.48
N HIS A 123 -3.29 -14.37 -15.75
CA HIS A 123 -3.38 -15.47 -14.77
C HIS A 123 -2.28 -15.46 -13.69
N ARG A 124 -1.21 -14.66 -13.84
CA ARG A 124 -0.07 -14.55 -12.90
C ARG A 124 0.13 -13.15 -12.32
N ARG A 125 -0.76 -12.20 -12.60
CA ARG A 125 -0.65 -10.80 -12.12
C ARG A 125 -0.59 -10.72 -10.60
N ALA A 126 -1.46 -11.45 -9.91
CA ALA A 126 -1.49 -11.48 -8.45
C ALA A 126 -0.16 -12.00 -7.87
N THR A 127 0.41 -13.06 -8.44
CA THR A 127 1.70 -13.61 -8.03
C THR A 127 2.83 -12.60 -8.23
N ALA A 128 2.87 -11.92 -9.38
CA ALA A 128 3.89 -10.91 -9.66
C ALA A 128 3.84 -9.74 -8.67
N MET A 129 2.64 -9.19 -8.42
CA MET A 129 2.43 -8.14 -7.45
C MET A 129 2.80 -8.59 -6.02
N SER A 130 2.47 -9.83 -5.66
CA SER A 130 2.77 -10.39 -4.34
C SER A 130 4.27 -10.55 -4.10
N ILE A 131 5.07 -10.89 -5.12
CA ILE A 131 6.53 -10.98 -5.02
C ILE A 131 7.12 -9.58 -4.73
N VAL A 132 6.66 -8.56 -5.46
CA VAL A 132 7.14 -7.18 -5.27
C VAL A 132 6.74 -6.65 -3.90
N PHE A 133 5.49 -6.88 -3.49
CA PHE A 133 4.99 -6.47 -2.18
C PHE A 133 5.72 -7.19 -1.03
N SER A 134 6.01 -8.48 -1.17
CA SER A 134 6.83 -9.22 -0.19
C SER A 134 8.22 -8.60 -0.05
N GLY A 135 8.85 -8.20 -1.16
CA GLY A 135 10.14 -7.50 -1.13
C GLY A 135 10.05 -6.15 -0.40
N LEU A 136 9.01 -5.37 -0.67
CA LEU A 136 8.74 -4.11 0.03
C LEU A 136 8.67 -4.33 1.55
N MET A 137 7.87 -5.28 2.01
CA MET A 137 7.74 -5.64 3.43
C MET A 137 9.07 -6.10 4.03
N PHE A 138 9.81 -6.96 3.31
CA PHE A 138 11.12 -7.43 3.74
C PHE A 138 12.11 -6.27 3.88
N GLY A 139 12.06 -5.27 3.00
CA GLY A 139 12.89 -4.06 3.04
C GLY A 139 12.75 -3.26 4.34
N ILE A 140 11.52 -3.09 4.82
CA ILE A 140 11.23 -2.40 6.09
C ILE A 140 11.94 -3.06 7.27
N LEU A 141 12.00 -4.40 7.25
CA LEU A 141 12.47 -5.21 8.36
C LEU A 141 13.99 -5.41 8.31
N ILE A 142 14.51 -5.80 7.15
CA ILE A 142 15.94 -6.07 6.97
C ILE A 142 16.79 -4.82 7.19
N ALA A 143 16.25 -3.64 6.86
CA ALA A 143 16.92 -2.36 7.11
C ALA A 143 17.22 -2.16 8.60
N ARG A 144 16.27 -2.50 9.48
CA ARG A 144 16.42 -2.34 10.94
C ARG A 144 17.45 -3.31 11.51
N VAL A 145 17.44 -4.55 11.04
CA VAL A 145 18.38 -5.58 11.49
C VAL A 145 19.80 -5.22 11.04
N LEU A 146 19.97 -4.89 9.76
CA LEU A 146 21.27 -4.54 9.20
C LEU A 146 21.83 -3.25 9.79
N SER A 147 21.03 -2.17 9.95
CA SER A 147 21.54 -0.95 10.58
C SER A 147 21.85 -1.14 12.06
N GLY A 148 21.09 -1.96 12.78
CA GLY A 148 21.40 -2.28 14.18
C GLY A 148 22.71 -3.06 14.34
N ILE A 149 22.93 -4.07 13.50
CA ILE A 149 24.19 -4.84 13.49
C ILE A 149 25.37 -3.92 13.10
N ILE A 150 25.23 -3.20 12.00
CA ILE A 150 26.30 -2.31 11.50
C ILE A 150 26.60 -1.22 12.52
N GLY A 151 25.57 -0.57 13.08
CA GLY A 151 25.74 0.50 14.05
C GLY A 151 26.36 0.05 15.38
N GLN A 152 26.28 -1.24 15.73
CA GLN A 152 26.92 -1.76 16.94
C GLN A 152 28.40 -2.10 16.72
N PHE A 153 28.74 -2.72 15.60
CA PHE A 153 30.07 -3.28 15.36
C PHE A 153 30.96 -2.40 14.49
N ALA A 154 30.38 -1.41 13.82
CA ALA A 154 31.08 -0.53 12.91
C ALA A 154 30.47 0.88 12.90
N ASP A 155 31.04 1.78 12.09
CA ASP A 155 30.51 3.13 11.94
C ASP A 155 29.15 3.08 11.20
N TRP A 156 28.17 3.83 11.70
CA TRP A 156 26.84 3.95 11.09
C TRP A 156 26.89 4.36 9.61
N ARG A 157 27.94 5.08 9.18
CA ARG A 157 28.18 5.46 7.78
C ARG A 157 28.25 4.26 6.86
N ILE A 158 28.69 3.10 7.34
CA ILE A 158 28.77 1.87 6.55
C ILE A 158 27.39 1.42 6.06
N SER A 159 26.31 1.68 6.81
CA SER A 159 24.94 1.38 6.37
C SER A 159 24.61 2.14 5.07
N TYR A 160 25.05 3.38 4.96
CA TYR A 160 24.84 4.23 3.78
C TYR A 160 25.77 3.87 2.62
N TRP A 161 27.03 3.50 2.90
CA TRP A 161 27.94 2.96 1.88
C TRP A 161 27.45 1.65 1.28
N MET A 162 26.96 0.74 2.13
CA MET A 162 26.33 -0.50 1.69
C MET A 162 25.09 -0.22 0.84
N SER A 163 24.23 0.69 1.30
CA SER A 163 23.03 1.09 0.54
C SER A 163 23.39 1.65 -0.84
N MET A 164 24.43 2.49 -0.94
CA MET A 164 24.94 2.98 -2.22
C MET A 164 25.39 1.85 -3.14
N GLY A 165 26.23 0.94 -2.65
CA GLY A 165 26.78 -0.16 -3.46
C GLY A 165 25.68 -1.06 -4.01
N ILE A 166 24.72 -1.43 -3.17
CA ILE A 166 23.58 -2.26 -3.56
C ILE A 166 22.67 -1.52 -4.55
N GLN A 167 22.37 -0.24 -4.33
CA GLN A 167 21.50 0.51 -5.24
C GLN A 167 22.14 0.76 -6.61
N TYR A 168 23.44 1.04 -6.71
CA TYR A 168 24.10 1.14 -8.02
C TYR A 168 24.20 -0.20 -8.74
N LEU A 169 24.44 -1.30 -8.00
CA LEU A 169 24.39 -2.64 -8.57
C LEU A 169 23.00 -2.92 -9.15
N LEU A 170 21.93 -2.62 -8.39
CA LEU A 170 20.56 -2.77 -8.85
C LEU A 170 20.25 -1.83 -10.02
N LEU A 171 20.76 -0.60 -10.02
CA LEU A 171 20.63 0.33 -11.13
C LEU A 171 21.20 -0.26 -12.42
N MET A 172 22.41 -0.82 -12.38
CA MET A 172 23.03 -1.46 -13.54
C MET A 172 22.19 -2.66 -14.02
N ILE A 173 21.77 -3.54 -13.11
CA ILE A 173 20.96 -4.71 -13.46
C ILE A 173 19.62 -4.28 -14.08
N LEU A 174 18.95 -3.26 -13.51
CA LEU A 174 17.70 -2.71 -14.04
C LEU A 174 17.89 -2.05 -15.39
N TYR A 175 19.00 -1.34 -15.59
CA TYR A 175 19.31 -0.68 -16.86
C TYR A 175 19.37 -1.69 -18.01
N PHE A 176 20.01 -2.85 -17.79
CA PHE A 176 20.10 -3.92 -18.80
C PHE A 176 18.86 -4.81 -18.88
N SER A 177 18.11 -4.97 -17.79
CA SER A 177 17.02 -5.95 -17.73
C SER A 177 15.63 -5.39 -18.03
N VAL A 178 15.38 -4.10 -17.78
CA VAL A 178 14.04 -3.50 -17.91
C VAL A 178 13.82 -3.00 -19.34
N PRO A 179 12.84 -3.55 -20.09
CA PRO A 179 12.51 -3.06 -21.42
C PRO A 179 11.95 -1.63 -21.39
N ASP A 180 12.13 -0.88 -22.48
CA ASP A 180 11.48 0.41 -22.67
C ASP A 180 9.99 0.19 -22.99
N PHE A 181 9.12 0.63 -22.08
CA PHE A 181 7.67 0.61 -22.30
C PHE A 181 7.13 2.00 -22.63
N PRO A 182 6.20 2.10 -23.58
CA PRO A 182 5.48 3.34 -23.83
C PRO A 182 4.64 3.73 -22.59
N PRO A 183 4.38 5.03 -22.37
CA PRO A 183 3.54 5.49 -21.28
C PRO A 183 2.13 4.87 -21.36
N LYS A 184 1.57 4.46 -20.21
CA LYS A 184 0.25 3.82 -20.11
C LYS A 184 -0.88 4.69 -20.70
N ASN A 185 -0.70 6.01 -20.69
CA ASN A 185 -1.65 6.99 -21.21
C ASN A 185 -1.31 7.54 -22.60
N ALA A 186 -0.46 6.87 -23.39
CA ALA A 186 -0.14 7.31 -24.76
C ALA A 186 -1.38 7.48 -25.66
N HIS A 187 -2.47 6.74 -25.38
CA HIS A 187 -3.76 6.84 -26.10
C HIS A 187 -4.75 7.85 -25.49
N ASN A 188 -4.60 8.25 -24.22
CA ASN A 188 -5.46 9.23 -23.56
C ASN A 188 -4.72 10.58 -23.43
N LYS A 189 -4.67 11.35 -24.52
CA LYS A 189 -4.08 12.71 -24.56
C LYS A 189 -4.78 13.73 -23.65
N ASN A 190 -5.89 13.37 -23.01
CA ASN A 190 -6.80 14.28 -22.30
C ASN A 190 -6.75 14.17 -20.75
N LEU A 191 -5.66 13.64 -20.17
CA LEU A 191 -5.47 13.66 -18.71
C LEU A 191 -4.17 14.38 -18.38
N GLY A 192 -4.27 15.69 -18.14
CA GLY A 192 -3.15 16.49 -17.66
C GLY A 192 -2.76 16.11 -16.22
N TYR A 193 -1.50 16.33 -15.85
CA TYR A 193 -1.00 16.11 -14.48
C TYR A 193 -1.88 16.82 -13.43
N GLY A 194 -2.33 18.04 -13.74
CA GLY A 194 -3.25 18.80 -12.88
C GLY A 194 -4.64 18.16 -12.74
N GLU A 195 -5.15 17.49 -13.77
CA GLU A 195 -6.45 16.80 -13.71
C GLU A 195 -6.38 15.50 -12.91
N ILE A 196 -5.22 14.81 -12.93
CA ILE A 196 -4.99 13.66 -12.07
C ILE A 196 -5.01 14.11 -10.61
N LEU A 197 -4.26 15.16 -10.26
CA LEU A 197 -4.25 15.73 -8.91
C LEU A 197 -5.64 16.24 -8.50
N TRP A 198 -6.35 16.92 -9.40
CA TRP A 198 -7.72 17.38 -9.15
C TRP A 198 -8.68 16.21 -8.90
N SER A 199 -8.57 15.14 -9.67
CA SER A 199 -9.41 13.95 -9.47
C SER A 199 -9.13 13.27 -8.13
N MET A 200 -7.87 13.27 -7.67
CA MET A 200 -7.50 12.79 -6.34
C MET A 200 -8.11 13.68 -5.25
N ALA A 201 -7.97 15.01 -5.37
CA ALA A 201 -8.58 15.96 -4.45
C ALA A 201 -10.10 15.81 -4.38
N LYS A 202 -10.76 15.58 -5.53
CA LYS A 202 -12.20 15.31 -5.60
C LYS A 202 -12.56 14.03 -4.83
N PHE A 203 -11.87 12.91 -5.06
CA PHE A 203 -12.15 11.68 -4.32
C PHE A 203 -11.97 11.84 -2.81
N SER A 204 -10.97 12.63 -2.38
CA SER A 204 -10.72 12.94 -0.97
C SER A 204 -11.84 13.70 -0.27
N VAL A 205 -12.83 14.24 -1.00
CA VAL A 205 -13.99 14.94 -0.42
C VAL A 205 -15.34 14.32 -0.80
N THR A 206 -15.43 13.54 -1.88
CA THR A 206 -16.71 13.03 -2.38
C THR A 206 -17.08 11.63 -1.89
N GLU A 207 -16.11 10.83 -1.42
CA GLU A 207 -16.32 9.43 -1.05
C GLU A 207 -16.15 9.25 0.47
N PRO A 208 -17.23 9.19 1.27
CA PRO A 208 -17.15 9.07 2.72
C PRO A 208 -16.44 7.79 3.19
N VAL A 209 -16.49 6.69 2.40
CA VAL A 209 -15.78 5.43 2.71
C VAL A 209 -14.27 5.66 2.69
N LEU A 210 -13.80 6.39 1.67
CA LEU A 210 -12.38 6.70 1.50
C LEU A 210 -11.90 7.57 2.67
N ILE A 211 -12.65 8.62 3.01
CA ILE A 211 -12.28 9.54 4.08
C ILE A 211 -12.25 8.84 5.42
N GLN A 212 -13.28 8.05 5.74
CA GLN A 212 -13.31 7.25 6.95
C GLN A 212 -12.10 6.32 7.04
N GLY A 213 -11.80 5.60 5.95
CA GLY A 213 -10.66 4.69 5.91
C GLY A 213 -9.31 5.41 5.99
N CYS A 214 -9.14 6.56 5.33
CA CYS A 214 -7.95 7.38 5.44
C CYS A 214 -7.74 7.92 6.85
N LEU A 215 -8.80 8.42 7.51
CA LEU A 215 -8.72 8.89 8.88
C LEU A 215 -8.39 7.73 9.85
N CYS A 216 -9.08 6.58 9.75
CA CYS A 216 -8.72 5.41 10.57
C CYS A 216 -7.25 4.98 10.37
N ASN A 217 -6.80 4.97 9.11
CA ASN A 217 -5.44 4.61 8.76
C ASN A 217 -4.42 5.63 9.28
N MET A 218 -4.72 6.93 9.24
CA MET A 218 -3.88 7.97 9.84
C MET A 218 -3.64 7.72 11.33
N GLY A 219 -4.68 7.37 12.08
CA GLY A 219 -4.61 7.16 13.53
C GLY A 219 -3.76 5.93 13.85
N SER A 220 -4.05 4.82 13.16
CA SER A 220 -3.26 3.59 13.31
C SER A 220 -1.81 3.77 12.86
N ALA A 221 -1.56 4.54 11.80
CA ALA A 221 -0.22 4.79 11.30
C ALA A 221 0.59 5.69 12.22
N ALA A 222 -0.06 6.69 12.85
CA ALA A 222 0.52 7.52 13.87
C ALA A 222 0.93 6.71 15.11
N ALA A 223 0.03 5.85 15.61
CA ALA A 223 0.32 4.98 16.74
C ALA A 223 1.56 4.09 16.52
N PHE A 224 1.64 3.45 15.35
CA PHE A 224 2.78 2.58 15.02
C PHE A 224 4.07 3.35 14.76
N SER A 225 4.03 4.50 14.07
CA SER A 225 5.25 5.29 13.84
C SER A 225 5.80 5.81 15.16
N SER A 226 4.92 6.31 16.03
CA SER A 226 5.26 6.69 17.40
C SER A 226 5.89 5.53 18.16
N PHE A 227 5.28 4.33 18.11
CA PHE A 227 5.81 3.13 18.76
C PHE A 227 7.23 2.81 18.30
N TRP A 228 7.45 2.64 17.00
CA TRP A 228 8.74 2.21 16.47
C TRP A 228 9.86 3.24 16.66
N VAL A 229 9.57 4.53 16.57
CA VAL A 229 10.58 5.59 16.83
C VAL A 229 10.92 5.66 18.32
N THR A 230 9.92 5.61 19.19
CA THR A 230 10.15 5.70 20.64
C THR A 230 10.70 4.41 21.25
N LEU A 231 10.53 3.26 20.57
CA LEU A 231 11.09 1.98 20.96
C LEU A 231 12.62 2.04 21.09
N THR A 232 13.31 2.73 20.16
CA THR A 232 14.77 2.91 20.21
C THR A 232 15.19 3.61 21.50
N PHE A 233 14.49 4.69 21.89
CA PHE A 233 14.79 5.42 23.11
C PHE A 233 14.38 4.66 24.37
N LEU A 234 13.26 3.93 24.33
CA LEU A 234 12.79 3.10 25.43
C LEU A 234 13.78 1.99 25.78
N LEU A 235 14.26 1.26 24.76
CA LEU A 235 15.18 0.15 24.96
C LEU A 235 16.60 0.63 25.26
N GLY A 236 17.02 1.76 24.69
CA GLY A 236 18.34 2.33 24.96
C GLY A 236 18.47 3.00 26.34
N GLY A 237 17.37 3.46 26.93
CA GLY A 237 17.35 4.08 28.26
C GLY A 237 17.08 3.09 29.40
N GLU A 238 17.08 3.61 30.64
CA GLU A 238 16.64 2.85 31.81
C GLU A 238 15.15 2.46 31.69
N PRO A 239 14.76 1.23 32.09
CA PRO A 239 15.53 0.22 32.83
C PRO A 239 16.30 -0.80 31.97
N TYR A 240 16.25 -0.71 30.64
CA TYR A 240 16.73 -1.79 29.76
C TYR A 240 18.21 -1.64 29.36
N ASN A 241 18.66 -0.41 29.05
CA ASN A 241 20.04 -0.11 28.63
C ASN A 241 20.58 -1.05 27.54
N TYR A 242 19.74 -1.35 26.54
CA TYR A 242 20.06 -2.26 25.46
C TYR A 242 20.90 -1.60 24.38
N SER A 243 21.78 -2.42 23.80
CA SER A 243 22.68 -1.99 22.73
C SER A 243 21.94 -1.83 21.40
N THR A 244 22.54 -1.06 20.48
CA THR A 244 22.02 -0.82 19.12
C THR A 244 21.73 -2.11 18.37
N LEU A 245 22.51 -3.17 18.62
CA LEU A 245 22.27 -4.51 18.08
C LEU A 245 20.94 -5.09 18.55
N VAL A 246 20.67 -5.09 19.87
CA VAL A 246 19.45 -5.66 20.43
C VAL A 246 18.24 -4.86 19.91
N ILE A 247 18.33 -3.54 19.87
CA ILE A 247 17.30 -2.66 19.30
C ILE A 247 17.04 -3.00 17.83
N GLY A 248 18.08 -3.23 17.03
CA GLY A 248 17.93 -3.68 15.63
C GLY A 248 17.26 -5.05 15.51
N LEU A 249 17.60 -6.00 16.39
CA LEU A 249 17.01 -7.34 16.43
C LEU A 249 15.52 -7.32 16.84
N PHE A 250 15.03 -6.28 17.53
CA PHE A 250 13.58 -6.09 17.71
C PHE A 250 12.84 -5.96 16.38
N GLY A 251 13.52 -5.52 15.31
CA GLY A 251 12.99 -5.58 13.95
C GLY A 251 12.58 -6.99 13.51
N LEU A 252 13.21 -8.04 14.04
CA LEU A 252 12.83 -9.43 13.78
C LEU A 252 11.45 -9.78 14.35
N ILE A 253 11.08 -9.20 15.49
CA ILE A 253 9.76 -9.39 16.11
C ILE A 253 8.68 -8.79 15.20
N GLY A 254 8.97 -7.64 14.57
CA GLY A 254 8.06 -7.05 13.60
C GLY A 254 7.82 -7.92 12.35
N MET A 255 8.74 -8.85 12.06
CA MET A 255 8.53 -9.82 10.97
C MET A 255 7.38 -10.79 11.27
N VAL A 256 7.02 -10.98 12.53
CA VAL A 256 5.83 -11.77 12.90
C VAL A 256 4.57 -11.12 12.31
N GLY A 257 4.47 -9.78 12.31
CA GLY A 257 3.35 -9.07 11.67
C GLY A 257 3.21 -9.41 10.19
N VAL A 258 4.34 -9.43 9.46
CA VAL A 258 4.37 -9.78 8.03
C VAL A 258 4.09 -11.27 7.82
N ALA A 259 4.66 -12.15 8.64
CA ALA A 259 4.44 -13.59 8.56
C ALA A 259 2.98 -13.99 8.83
N MET A 260 2.29 -13.23 9.68
CA MET A 260 0.87 -13.42 9.98
C MET A 260 -0.07 -12.85 8.90
N ALA A 261 0.44 -12.05 7.95
CA ALA A 261 -0.39 -11.39 6.94
C ALA A 261 -1.27 -12.35 6.10
N PRO A 262 -0.81 -13.54 5.66
CA PRO A 262 -1.67 -14.49 4.93
C PRO A 262 -2.78 -15.08 5.81
N ILE A 263 -2.50 -15.33 7.09
CA ILE A 263 -3.48 -15.88 8.05
C ILE A 263 -4.54 -14.83 8.34
N VAL A 264 -4.11 -13.60 8.62
CA VAL A 264 -4.97 -12.44 8.80
C VAL A 264 -5.79 -12.17 7.55
N GLY A 265 -5.20 -12.26 6.36
CA GLY A 265 -5.90 -12.09 5.08
C GLY A 265 -7.03 -13.10 4.89
N ARG A 266 -6.76 -14.39 5.13
CA ARG A 266 -7.81 -15.44 5.10
C ARG A 266 -8.91 -15.16 6.12
N PHE A 267 -8.56 -14.67 7.30
CA PHE A 267 -9.54 -14.33 8.33
C PHE A 267 -10.39 -13.12 7.93
N ILE A 268 -9.80 -12.09 7.32
CA ILE A 268 -10.51 -10.93 6.76
C ILE A 268 -11.49 -11.36 5.66
N ASP A 269 -11.11 -12.34 4.82
CA ASP A 269 -11.98 -12.82 3.74
C ASP A 269 -13.31 -13.41 4.21
N PHE A 270 -13.40 -13.90 5.46
CA PHE A 270 -14.64 -14.39 6.07
C PHE A 270 -15.48 -13.29 6.72
N LEU A 271 -14.91 -12.11 6.91
CA LEU A 271 -15.55 -11.00 7.61
C LEU A 271 -15.94 -9.90 6.64
N VAL A 272 -17.02 -9.19 6.97
CA VAL A 272 -17.29 -7.91 6.32
C VAL A 272 -16.16 -6.95 6.68
N PRO A 273 -15.55 -6.22 5.72
CA PRO A 273 -14.35 -5.39 5.96
C PRO A 273 -14.46 -4.45 7.17
N TRP A 274 -15.64 -3.87 7.41
CA TRP A 274 -15.90 -3.02 8.58
C TRP A 274 -15.74 -3.76 9.92
N HIS A 275 -16.23 -5.00 10.03
CA HIS A 275 -16.12 -5.80 11.26
C HIS A 275 -14.68 -6.25 11.51
N ALA A 276 -13.95 -6.58 10.43
CA ALA A 276 -12.53 -6.86 10.52
C ALA A 276 -11.75 -5.63 11.03
N SER A 277 -12.04 -4.44 10.50
CA SER A 277 -11.46 -3.18 10.99
C SER A 277 -11.81 -2.92 12.46
N LEU A 278 -13.05 -3.19 12.88
CA LEU A 278 -13.49 -3.01 14.26
C LEU A 278 -12.70 -3.90 15.22
N LEU A 279 -12.61 -5.20 14.90
CA LEU A 279 -11.86 -6.16 15.70
C LEU A 279 -10.38 -5.78 15.77
N ALA A 280 -9.80 -5.34 14.66
CA ALA A 280 -8.42 -4.88 14.61
C ALA A 280 -8.20 -3.65 15.52
N CYS A 281 -9.08 -2.65 15.49
CA CYS A 281 -9.01 -1.48 16.38
C CYS A 281 -9.13 -1.87 17.87
N LEU A 282 -10.06 -2.76 18.21
CA LEU A 282 -10.24 -3.24 19.59
C LEU A 282 -8.99 -3.99 20.08
N ALA A 283 -8.43 -4.86 19.25
CA ALA A 283 -7.20 -5.56 19.57
C ALA A 283 -6.02 -4.59 19.70
N LEU A 284 -5.88 -3.60 18.80
CA LEU A 284 -4.85 -2.56 18.91
C LEU A 284 -4.94 -1.80 20.24
N CYS A 285 -6.15 -1.42 20.68
CA CYS A 285 -6.36 -0.80 21.99
C CYS A 285 -5.88 -1.72 23.13
N LEU A 286 -6.21 -3.01 23.08
CA LEU A 286 -5.77 -3.98 24.09
C LEU A 286 -4.23 -4.06 24.19
N PHE A 287 -3.54 -4.20 23.05
CA PHE A 287 -2.07 -4.28 23.05
C PHE A 287 -1.40 -2.96 23.44
N GLN A 288 -2.05 -1.83 23.21
CA GLN A 288 -1.58 -0.52 23.70
C GLN A 288 -1.78 -0.37 25.20
N ILE A 289 -2.84 -0.95 25.78
CA ILE A 289 -2.98 -1.04 27.23
C ILE A 289 -1.87 -1.92 27.83
N VAL A 290 -1.54 -3.06 27.19
CA VAL A 290 -0.39 -3.89 27.58
C VAL A 290 0.90 -3.07 27.54
N GLN A 291 1.08 -2.22 26.53
CA GLN A 291 2.21 -1.31 26.45
C GLN A 291 2.25 -0.31 27.63
N ILE A 292 1.12 0.31 27.99
CA ILE A 292 1.02 1.28 29.09
C ILE A 292 1.36 0.64 30.44
N VAL A 293 0.93 -0.60 30.66
CA VAL A 293 1.12 -1.29 31.94
C VAL A 293 2.48 -1.97 32.02
N GLY A 294 2.88 -2.62 30.93
CA GLY A 294 3.98 -3.58 30.91
C GLY A 294 5.34 -3.02 30.48
N ASN A 295 5.39 -1.91 29.73
CA ASN A 295 6.67 -1.28 29.43
C ASN A 295 7.35 -0.85 30.75
N GLY A 296 8.68 -0.98 30.84
CA GLY A 296 9.44 -0.73 32.06
C GLY A 296 9.32 -1.81 33.17
N LEU A 297 8.40 -2.78 33.06
CA LEU A 297 8.34 -3.93 33.98
C LEU A 297 9.09 -5.14 33.43
N SER A 298 8.87 -5.44 32.15
CA SER A 298 9.47 -6.60 31.50
C SER A 298 9.58 -6.39 29.99
N VAL A 299 10.68 -6.88 29.44
CA VAL A 299 10.90 -6.94 28.00
C VAL A 299 9.86 -7.82 27.31
N ALA A 300 9.35 -8.85 27.99
CA ALA A 300 8.30 -9.71 27.44
C ALA A 300 7.04 -8.91 27.09
N ALA A 301 6.69 -7.90 27.89
CA ALA A 301 5.56 -7.03 27.58
C ALA A 301 5.80 -6.18 26.32
N VAL A 302 7.03 -5.69 26.12
CA VAL A 302 7.41 -4.96 24.90
C VAL A 302 7.29 -5.87 23.67
N ILE A 303 7.73 -7.13 23.78
CA ILE A 303 7.64 -8.13 22.70
C ILE A 303 6.18 -8.41 22.35
N ILE A 304 5.35 -8.70 23.35
CA ILE A 304 3.91 -8.99 23.17
C ILE A 304 3.20 -7.78 22.55
N ALA A 305 3.48 -6.57 23.04
CA ALA A 305 2.93 -5.33 22.49
C ALA A 305 3.35 -5.14 21.03
N THR A 306 4.64 -5.34 20.70
CA THR A 306 5.15 -5.24 19.32
C THR A 306 4.42 -6.20 18.38
N MET A 307 4.31 -7.48 18.76
CA MET A 307 3.65 -8.49 17.94
C MET A 307 2.18 -8.14 17.68
N GLY A 308 1.44 -7.77 18.74
CA GLY A 308 0.04 -7.39 18.59
C GLY A 308 -0.15 -6.14 17.74
N LEU A 309 0.65 -5.09 18.01
CA LEU A 309 0.60 -3.85 17.25
C LEU A 309 0.82 -4.09 15.75
N ASP A 310 1.83 -4.87 15.38
CA ASP A 310 2.15 -5.12 13.97
C ASP A 310 1.09 -6.00 13.29
N VAL A 311 0.63 -7.08 13.94
CA VAL A 311 -0.40 -7.97 13.38
C VAL A 311 -1.74 -7.26 13.19
N PHE A 312 -2.24 -6.59 14.24
CA PHE A 312 -3.56 -5.97 14.19
C PHE A 312 -3.55 -4.66 13.39
N ARG A 313 -2.41 -3.95 13.31
CA ARG A 313 -2.26 -2.86 12.34
C ARG A 313 -2.37 -3.39 10.93
N GLN A 314 -1.65 -4.46 10.58
CA GLN A 314 -1.70 -5.04 9.24
C GLN A 314 -3.13 -5.50 8.89
N MET A 315 -3.84 -6.05 9.88
CA MET A 315 -5.26 -6.41 9.75
C MET A 315 -6.12 -5.19 9.40
N LEU A 316 -6.01 -4.12 10.17
CA LEU A 316 -6.75 -2.88 9.97
C LEU A 316 -6.43 -2.24 8.60
N GLU A 317 -5.15 -2.18 8.24
CA GLU A 317 -4.70 -1.62 6.97
C GLU A 317 -5.29 -2.41 5.79
N THR A 318 -5.22 -3.73 5.86
CA THR A 318 -5.73 -4.61 4.81
C THR A 318 -7.26 -4.55 4.71
N SER A 319 -7.99 -4.56 5.83
CA SER A 319 -9.46 -4.51 5.82
C SER A 319 -9.99 -3.17 5.31
N LEU A 320 -9.36 -2.05 5.67
CA LEU A 320 -9.69 -0.73 5.13
C LEU A 320 -9.42 -0.66 3.62
N ALA A 321 -8.28 -1.18 3.16
CA ALA A 321 -7.93 -1.20 1.75
C ALA A 321 -8.96 -1.99 0.90
N VAL A 322 -9.42 -3.15 1.38
CA VAL A 322 -10.48 -3.94 0.71
C VAL A 322 -11.77 -3.12 0.58
N GLY A 323 -12.17 -2.43 1.65
CA GLY A 323 -13.33 -1.54 1.63
C GLY A 323 -13.18 -0.40 0.62
N ILE A 324 -12.03 0.27 0.61
CA ILE A 324 -11.75 1.42 -0.28
C ILE A 324 -11.70 1.01 -1.75
N PHE A 325 -11.02 -0.09 -2.09
CA PHE A 325 -10.85 -0.51 -3.48
C PHE A 325 -12.12 -1.10 -4.11
N SER A 326 -13.16 -1.33 -3.31
CA SER A 326 -14.49 -1.72 -3.77
C SER A 326 -15.31 -0.55 -4.34
N ILE A 327 -14.95 0.72 -4.03
CA ILE A 327 -15.71 1.92 -4.40
C ILE A 327 -15.75 2.15 -5.92
N ALA A 328 -14.58 2.14 -6.56
CA ALA A 328 -14.42 2.44 -7.98
C ALA A 328 -13.25 1.64 -8.57
N PRO A 329 -13.50 0.47 -9.19
CA PRO A 329 -12.46 -0.37 -9.78
C PRO A 329 -11.57 0.34 -10.80
N HIS A 330 -12.14 1.26 -11.60
CA HIS A 330 -11.40 2.05 -12.59
C HIS A 330 -10.50 3.13 -12.00
N ALA A 331 -10.65 3.47 -10.71
CA ALA A 331 -9.87 4.51 -10.02
C ALA A 331 -8.94 3.96 -8.93
N ARG A 332 -8.71 2.63 -8.87
CA ARG A 332 -7.92 1.97 -7.82
C ARG A 332 -6.55 2.60 -7.57
N SER A 333 -5.80 2.95 -8.61
CA SER A 333 -4.48 3.59 -8.47
C SER A 333 -4.56 4.91 -7.69
N ARG A 334 -5.55 5.76 -8.03
CA ARG A 334 -5.78 7.06 -7.38
C ARG A 334 -6.27 6.91 -5.94
N LEU A 335 -7.19 5.97 -5.70
CA LEU A 335 -7.67 5.66 -4.34
C LEU A 335 -6.54 5.13 -3.46
N ASN A 336 -5.69 4.25 -4.00
CA ASN A 336 -4.52 3.74 -3.30
C ASN A 336 -3.53 4.87 -2.99
N ALA A 337 -3.27 5.78 -3.92
CA ALA A 337 -2.38 6.90 -3.69
C ALA A 337 -2.87 7.81 -2.54
N ILE A 338 -4.17 8.14 -2.49
CA ILE A 338 -4.76 8.91 -1.37
C ILE A 338 -4.65 8.11 -0.06
N TYR A 339 -4.94 6.82 -0.11
CA TYR A 339 -4.90 5.94 1.05
C TYR A 339 -3.48 5.81 1.64
N ILE A 340 -2.47 5.56 0.80
CA ILE A 340 -1.07 5.50 1.23
C ILE A 340 -0.56 6.88 1.65
N LEU A 341 -1.01 7.98 1.02
CA LEU A 341 -0.67 9.32 1.48
C LEU A 341 -1.17 9.56 2.91
N SER A 342 -2.39 9.14 3.23
CA SER A 342 -2.94 9.21 4.59
C SER A 342 -2.09 8.41 5.60
N LEU A 343 -1.57 7.25 5.19
CA LEU A 343 -0.67 6.44 6.01
C LEU A 343 0.58 7.24 6.40
N PHE A 344 1.25 7.86 5.43
CA PHE A 344 2.49 8.61 5.70
C PHE A 344 2.23 9.90 6.49
N LEU A 345 1.12 10.60 6.24
CA LEU A 345 0.72 11.74 7.08
C LEU A 345 0.52 11.32 8.55
N GLY A 346 -0.14 10.19 8.78
CA GLY A 346 -0.24 9.59 10.10
C GLY A 346 1.14 9.29 10.69
N GLN A 347 2.04 8.66 9.93
CA GLN A 347 3.38 8.34 10.40
C GLN A 347 4.18 9.59 10.83
N ILE A 348 4.11 10.69 10.06
CA ILE A 348 4.76 11.98 10.36
C ILE A 348 4.21 12.57 11.66
N MET A 349 2.87 12.58 11.82
CA MET A 349 2.22 13.07 13.04
C MET A 349 2.64 12.24 14.26
N GLY A 350 2.66 10.92 14.11
CA GLY A 350 3.01 9.99 15.18
C GLY A 350 4.47 10.06 15.62
N SER A 351 5.41 10.10 14.68
CA SER A 351 6.84 10.19 14.99
C SER A 351 7.21 11.51 15.66
N ALA A 352 6.68 12.63 15.15
CA ALA A 352 6.92 13.96 15.72
C ALA A 352 6.33 14.10 17.13
N ALA A 353 5.03 13.83 17.29
CA ALA A 353 4.35 14.06 18.56
C ALA A 353 4.69 12.97 19.59
N GLY A 354 4.88 11.72 19.15
CA GLY A 354 5.28 10.60 19.99
C GLY A 354 6.63 10.82 20.66
N THR A 355 7.62 11.33 19.92
CA THR A 355 8.94 11.58 20.50
C THR A 355 8.93 12.74 21.48
N LYS A 356 8.26 13.85 21.14
CA LYS A 356 8.13 15.00 22.06
C LYS A 356 7.51 14.59 23.40
N ILE A 357 6.45 13.78 23.35
CA ILE A 357 5.78 13.26 24.56
C ILE A 357 6.68 12.28 25.31
N PHE A 358 7.41 11.41 24.59
CA PHE A 358 8.33 10.46 25.21
C PHE A 358 9.44 11.15 25.99
N LEU A 359 10.07 12.16 25.40
CA LEU A 359 11.18 12.88 26.03
C LEU A 359 10.73 13.74 27.23
N THR A 360 9.49 14.25 27.20
CA THR A 360 8.98 15.15 28.27
C THR A 360 8.31 14.38 29.41
N TYR A 361 7.53 13.34 29.09
CA TYR A 361 6.64 12.65 30.04
C TYR A 361 6.92 11.15 30.16
N GLY A 362 7.89 10.63 29.42
CA GLY A 362 8.28 9.22 29.43
C GLY A 362 7.33 8.31 28.66
N TRP A 363 7.65 7.02 28.73
CA TRP A 363 7.04 5.96 27.93
C TRP A 363 5.54 5.73 28.19
N ARG A 364 5.06 5.97 29.42
CA ARG A 364 3.63 5.82 29.77
C ARG A 364 2.75 6.82 29.04
N ALA A 365 3.18 8.07 29.00
CA ALA A 365 2.45 9.12 28.31
C ALA A 365 2.44 8.89 26.80
N THR A 366 3.55 8.42 26.23
CA THR A 366 3.60 8.02 24.81
C THR A 366 2.65 6.88 24.51
N ALA A 367 2.61 5.84 25.34
CA ALA A 367 1.70 4.71 25.15
C ALA A 367 0.22 5.11 25.33
N ALA A 368 -0.08 6.06 26.23
CA ALA A 368 -1.42 6.64 26.35
C ALA A 368 -1.81 7.46 25.12
N MET A 369 -0.86 8.16 24.50
CA MET A 369 -1.07 8.91 23.28
C MET A 369 -1.35 7.99 22.07
N THR A 370 -0.58 6.90 21.93
CA THR A 370 -0.85 5.90 20.87
C THR A 370 -2.20 5.23 21.06
N LEU A 371 -2.61 4.98 22.30
CA LEU A 371 -3.98 4.58 22.65
C LEU A 371 -5.01 5.62 22.20
N GLY A 372 -4.76 6.90 22.46
CA GLY A 372 -5.63 8.00 22.00
C GLY A 372 -5.83 8.01 20.48
N PHE A 373 -4.77 7.77 19.70
CA PHE A 373 -4.88 7.70 18.24
C PHE A 373 -5.70 6.49 17.75
N THR A 374 -5.57 5.34 18.42
CA THR A 374 -6.34 4.15 18.07
C THR A 374 -7.80 4.28 18.49
N VAL A 375 -8.07 4.89 19.65
CA VAL A 375 -9.42 5.24 20.07
C VAL A 375 -10.05 6.22 19.09
N TRP A 376 -9.29 7.20 18.60
CA TRP A 376 -9.77 8.09 17.55
C TRP A 376 -10.11 7.33 16.25
N ALA A 377 -9.26 6.41 15.81
CA ALA A 377 -9.56 5.55 14.65
C ALA A 377 -10.83 4.71 14.88
N LEU A 378 -11.01 4.17 16.09
CA LEU A 378 -12.21 3.43 16.48
C LEU A 378 -13.47 4.30 16.45
N LEU A 379 -13.41 5.53 16.97
CA LEU A 379 -14.51 6.48 16.93
C LEU A 379 -14.88 6.85 15.49
N VAL A 380 -13.88 7.14 14.65
CA VAL A 380 -14.09 7.41 13.22
C VAL A 380 -14.72 6.21 12.51
N LEU A 381 -14.29 4.99 12.84
CA LEU A 381 -14.90 3.78 12.30
C LEU A 381 -16.36 3.63 12.75
N ALA A 382 -16.69 4.02 13.99
CA ALA A 382 -18.04 3.94 14.53
C ALA A 382 -19.00 5.01 13.98
N LEU A 383 -18.50 6.17 13.52
CA LEU A 383 -19.33 7.23 12.93
C LEU A 383 -20.15 6.75 11.72
N ARG A 384 -19.65 5.73 11.01
CA ARG A 384 -20.34 5.14 9.87
C ARG A 384 -20.23 3.63 9.87
N GLY A 385 -21.38 2.99 10.05
CA GLY A 385 -21.52 1.53 10.11
C GLY A 385 -21.46 0.81 8.75
N PRO A 386 -21.53 -0.54 8.77
CA PRO A 386 -21.28 -1.41 7.62
C PRO A 386 -22.32 -1.33 6.49
N ALA A 387 -23.61 -1.08 6.80
CA ALA A 387 -24.69 -1.06 5.79
C ALA A 387 -25.18 0.36 5.45
N VAL A 388 -24.31 1.36 5.56
CA VAL A 388 -24.65 2.76 5.25
C VAL A 388 -24.52 3.03 3.75
N GLY A 389 -25.47 3.80 3.19
CA GLY A 389 -25.44 4.20 1.78
C GLY A 389 -24.13 4.87 1.36
N ARG A 390 -23.76 4.71 0.08
CA ARG A 390 -22.45 5.12 -0.46
C ARG A 390 -22.07 6.57 -0.13
N TYR A 391 -23.02 7.50 -0.25
CA TYR A 391 -22.80 8.94 -0.06
C TYR A 391 -23.24 9.48 1.31
N THR A 392 -23.63 8.60 2.23
CA THR A 392 -24.06 9.02 3.57
C THR A 392 -22.87 9.06 4.51
N TRP A 393 -22.67 10.20 5.17
CA TRP A 393 -21.51 10.47 6.02
C TRP A 393 -21.64 9.90 7.42
N PHE A 394 -22.84 9.92 7.99
CA PHE A 394 -23.12 9.45 9.35
C PHE A 394 -24.28 8.46 9.33
N GLY A 395 -24.18 7.42 10.14
CA GLY A 395 -25.27 6.49 10.35
C GLY A 395 -24.79 5.11 10.70
N TYR A 396 -25.69 4.31 11.25
CA TYR A 396 -25.44 2.92 11.53
C TYR A 396 -26.48 2.08 10.80
N GLY A 397 -26.11 1.64 9.59
CA GLY A 397 -26.85 0.60 8.90
C GLY A 397 -26.51 -0.72 9.56
N GLY A 398 -27.41 -1.26 10.38
CA GLY A 398 -27.22 -2.54 11.03
C GLY A 398 -27.04 -3.63 9.98
N ASN A 399 -25.92 -4.35 10.03
CA ASN A 399 -25.92 -5.71 9.50
C ASN A 399 -26.80 -6.52 10.45
N ARG A 400 -27.98 -6.95 9.98
CA ARG A 400 -28.74 -7.99 10.68
C ARG A 400 -27.84 -9.22 10.79
N PHE A 401 -27.18 -9.37 11.94
CA PHE A 401 -26.95 -10.69 12.51
C PHE A 401 -28.35 -11.29 12.69
N GLY A 402 -28.63 -12.41 12.03
CA GLY A 402 -29.98 -12.95 11.89
C GLY A 402 -30.72 -13.03 13.21
N GLY A 403 -31.96 -12.51 13.24
CA GLY A 403 -32.89 -12.65 14.36
C GLY A 403 -33.82 -11.46 14.54
N PHE A 404 -35.09 -11.65 14.15
CA PHE A 404 -36.29 -10.88 14.48
C PHE A 404 -36.56 -9.49 13.85
N GLY A 405 -37.78 -9.38 13.29
CA GLY A 405 -38.59 -8.15 13.26
C GLY A 405 -38.34 -7.18 12.10
N GLY A 406 -39.20 -7.20 11.09
CA GLY A 406 -39.16 -6.46 9.82
C GLY A 406 -38.85 -4.95 9.91
N PHE A 407 -37.92 -4.49 9.07
CA PHE A 407 -37.99 -3.22 8.33
C PHE A 407 -37.05 -3.32 7.12
N GLN A 408 -37.57 -3.01 5.92
CA GLN A 408 -36.86 -3.11 4.63
C GLN A 408 -35.83 -1.98 4.49
N GLY A 409 -34.55 -2.34 4.56
CA GLY A 409 -33.45 -1.57 4.01
C GLY A 409 -32.47 -2.56 3.39
N GLN A 410 -32.05 -2.32 2.13
CA GLN A 410 -31.11 -3.17 1.38
C GLN A 410 -29.72 -3.21 2.05
N GLY A 411 -29.60 -3.95 3.14
CA GLY A 411 -28.34 -4.40 3.72
C GLY A 411 -28.18 -5.87 3.39
N TRP A 412 -27.18 -6.20 2.57
CA TRP A 412 -26.89 -7.58 2.19
C TRP A 412 -26.48 -8.40 3.42
N SER A 413 -27.08 -9.57 3.61
CA SER A 413 -26.63 -10.49 4.66
C SER A 413 -25.23 -11.03 4.32
N VAL A 414 -24.45 -11.41 5.35
CA VAL A 414 -23.13 -12.04 5.17
C VAL A 414 -23.21 -13.26 4.24
N GLY A 415 -24.31 -14.03 4.32
CA GLY A 415 -24.58 -15.17 3.43
C GLY A 415 -24.84 -14.76 1.98
N GLU A 416 -25.49 -13.63 1.72
CA GLU A 416 -25.70 -13.11 0.37
C GLU A 416 -24.44 -12.51 -0.24
N TRP A 417 -23.63 -11.81 0.56
CA TRP A 417 -22.31 -11.34 0.13
C TRP A 417 -21.41 -12.52 -0.26
N TYR A 418 -21.39 -13.58 0.56
CA TYR A 418 -20.64 -14.81 0.29
C TYR A 418 -21.13 -15.53 -0.97
N LYS A 419 -22.45 -15.70 -1.13
CA LYS A 419 -23.04 -16.28 -2.35
C LYS A 419 -22.72 -15.48 -3.61
N ARG A 420 -22.63 -14.15 -3.49
CA ARG A 420 -22.30 -13.27 -4.62
C ARG A 420 -20.81 -13.28 -4.95
N LYS A 421 -19.92 -13.40 -3.96
CA LYS A 421 -18.47 -13.62 -4.15
C LYS A 421 -18.23 -14.95 -4.87
N LEU A 422 -18.89 -16.02 -4.43
CA LEU A 422 -18.87 -17.32 -5.10
C LEU A 422 -19.48 -17.27 -6.51
N GLY A 423 -20.60 -16.58 -6.69
CA GLY A 423 -21.22 -16.38 -8.00
C GLY A 423 -20.30 -15.65 -8.98
N GLN A 424 -19.59 -14.62 -8.53
CA GLN A 424 -18.60 -13.90 -9.35
C GLN A 424 -17.38 -14.75 -9.67
N GLU A 425 -16.88 -15.58 -8.74
CA GLU A 425 -15.80 -16.54 -9.05
C GLU A 425 -16.24 -17.61 -10.03
N THR A 426 -17.50 -18.07 -9.95
CA THR A 426 -18.06 -19.07 -10.86
C THR A 426 -18.30 -18.51 -12.27
N GLU A 427 -18.81 -17.28 -12.39
CA GLU A 427 -18.96 -16.59 -13.67
C GLU A 427 -17.62 -16.23 -14.30
N LYS A 428 -16.63 -15.84 -13.48
CA LYS A 428 -15.29 -15.53 -13.97
C LYS A 428 -14.54 -16.78 -14.43
N GLY A 429 -14.69 -17.91 -13.71
CA GLY A 429 -14.20 -19.21 -14.18
C GLY A 429 -14.84 -19.62 -15.51
N LYS A 430 -16.16 -19.43 -15.67
CA LYS A 430 -16.86 -19.69 -16.95
C LYS A 430 -16.43 -18.73 -18.07
N ALA A 431 -16.17 -17.46 -17.78
CA ALA A 431 -15.69 -16.50 -18.76
C ALA A 431 -14.26 -16.83 -19.22
N ASP A 432 -13.39 -17.20 -18.28
CA ASP A 432 -12.03 -17.64 -18.57
C ASP A 432 -12.02 -18.97 -19.36
N ASP A 433 -12.96 -19.89 -19.09
CA ASP A 433 -13.15 -21.14 -19.85
C ASP A 433 -13.70 -20.91 -21.27
N VAL A 434 -14.64 -19.96 -21.45
CA VAL A 434 -15.17 -19.57 -22.76
C VAL A 434 -14.13 -18.82 -23.59
N GLU A 435 -13.30 -17.98 -22.96
CA GLU A 435 -12.19 -17.30 -23.63
C GLU A 435 -11.09 -18.30 -24.01
N ALA A 436 -10.80 -19.30 -23.17
CA ALA A 436 -9.90 -20.41 -23.50
C ALA A 436 -10.44 -21.29 -24.64
N GLN A 437 -11.76 -21.55 -24.69
CA GLN A 437 -12.40 -22.29 -25.79
C GLN A 437 -12.38 -21.49 -27.11
N ASN A 438 -12.66 -20.18 -27.08
CA ASN A 438 -12.58 -19.34 -28.28
C ASN A 438 -11.15 -19.21 -28.80
N THR A 439 -10.15 -19.13 -27.92
CA THR A 439 -8.74 -19.09 -28.33
C THR A 439 -8.27 -20.43 -28.91
N SER A 440 -8.92 -21.55 -28.56
CA SER A 440 -8.66 -22.87 -29.15
C SER A 440 -9.36 -23.10 -30.49
N LEU A 441 -10.44 -22.37 -30.78
CA LEU A 441 -11.19 -22.44 -32.04
C LEU A 441 -10.62 -21.51 -33.14
N ASP A 442 -9.97 -20.41 -32.75
CA ASP A 442 -9.25 -19.51 -33.69
C ASP A 442 -7.91 -20.08 -34.20
N GLY A 443 -7.51 -21.28 -33.75
CA GLY A 443 -6.26 -21.93 -34.14
C GLY A 443 -6.30 -22.72 -35.46
N ASP A 444 -7.48 -23.01 -36.03
CA ASP A 444 -7.61 -24.01 -37.11
C ASP A 444 -8.44 -23.57 -38.34
N ILE A 445 -8.72 -22.28 -38.56
CA ILE A 445 -9.34 -21.82 -39.82
C ILE A 445 -8.68 -20.53 -40.37
N ALA A 446 -7.55 -20.71 -41.06
CA ALA A 446 -7.13 -19.93 -42.24
C ALA A 446 -5.92 -20.65 -42.88
N PRO A 447 -5.92 -20.94 -44.20
CA PRO A 447 -6.01 -19.89 -45.22
C PRO A 447 -6.85 -20.25 -46.46
N ASN A 448 -7.71 -19.34 -46.91
CA ASN A 448 -8.03 -19.17 -48.34
C ASN A 448 -8.84 -17.88 -48.56
N LEU A 449 -8.16 -16.73 -48.52
CA LEU A 449 -8.68 -15.45 -48.98
C LEU A 449 -7.66 -14.75 -49.87
N GLU A 450 -7.23 -15.47 -50.92
CA GLU A 450 -6.39 -14.89 -51.98
C GLU A 450 -6.88 -15.40 -53.34
N GLN A 451 -8.16 -15.17 -53.68
CA GLN A 451 -8.63 -15.41 -55.05
C GLN A 451 -9.86 -14.64 -55.56
N VAL A 452 -10.41 -13.65 -54.84
CA VAL A 452 -11.61 -12.91 -55.33
C VAL A 452 -11.40 -11.39 -55.33
N GLU A 453 -10.19 -10.94 -55.67
CA GLU A 453 -9.90 -9.52 -55.88
C GLU A 453 -9.55 -9.22 -57.35
N LYS A 454 -10.44 -9.66 -58.26
CA LYS A 454 -10.50 -9.16 -59.64
C LYS A 454 -11.94 -9.23 -60.15
N HIS A 455 -12.75 -8.21 -59.87
CA HIS A 455 -13.67 -7.59 -60.84
C HIS A 455 -14.44 -6.41 -60.20
N ASN A 456 -14.53 -5.33 -60.98
CA ASN A 456 -15.45 -4.18 -60.86
C ASN A 456 -15.16 -3.03 -59.89
N THR A 457 -14.39 -2.09 -60.44
CA THR A 457 -14.58 -0.63 -60.50
C THR A 457 -15.95 -0.03 -60.11
N ASN A 458 -15.88 0.97 -59.20
CA ASN A 458 -16.66 2.23 -58.96
C ASN A 458 -17.67 2.76 -60.04
N PRO A 459 -18.51 3.81 -59.77
CA PRO A 459 -18.96 4.44 -58.50
C PRO A 459 -20.47 4.90 -58.42
N SER A 460 -20.84 5.50 -57.27
CA SER A 460 -21.85 6.57 -57.00
C SER A 460 -23.36 6.28 -56.74
N PRO A 461 -24.06 7.18 -55.98
CA PRO A 461 -25.24 6.88 -55.15
C PRO A 461 -26.55 7.55 -55.61
N GLU A 462 -27.73 7.03 -55.26
CA GLU A 462 -28.97 7.81 -55.35
C GLU A 462 -30.15 7.35 -54.45
N CYS A 463 -30.79 8.40 -53.93
CA CYS A 463 -32.04 8.59 -53.20
C CYS A 463 -33.29 7.73 -53.49
N ARG A 464 -34.12 7.64 -52.43
CA ARG A 464 -35.59 7.89 -52.35
C ARG A 464 -36.62 6.71 -52.37
N THR A 465 -37.35 6.68 -51.25
CA THR A 465 -38.83 6.58 -51.07
C THR A 465 -39.61 5.33 -51.47
N GLY A 466 -40.45 4.86 -50.53
CA GLY A 466 -41.83 4.47 -50.85
C GLY A 466 -42.40 3.26 -50.10
N GLN A 467 -43.36 3.52 -49.20
CA GLN A 467 -44.61 2.76 -48.95
C GLN A 467 -44.54 1.25 -48.60
N SER A 468 -44.84 0.87 -47.35
CA SER A 468 -46.18 0.59 -46.80
C SER A 468 -46.94 -0.56 -47.49
N GLU A 469 -47.05 -1.71 -46.83
CA GLU A 469 -48.33 -2.43 -46.73
C GLU A 469 -48.30 -3.50 -45.63
N GLN A 470 -49.38 -3.51 -44.84
CA GLN A 470 -49.76 -4.51 -43.85
C GLN A 470 -50.28 -5.80 -44.53
N ILE A 471 -50.43 -6.87 -43.73
CA ILE A 471 -51.51 -7.89 -43.70
C ILE A 471 -50.89 -9.23 -43.25
N SER A 472 -51.05 -9.64 -41.99
CA SER A 472 -52.05 -10.62 -41.48
C SER A 472 -51.87 -12.03 -42.09
N ALA A 473 -51.46 -13.09 -41.37
CA ALA A 473 -52.12 -13.82 -40.27
C ALA A 473 -52.67 -15.19 -40.74
N VAL A 474 -52.12 -16.28 -40.14
CA VAL A 474 -52.75 -17.61 -39.84
C VAL A 474 -52.93 -18.58 -41.06
N PRO A 475 -52.98 -19.94 -40.92
CA PRO A 475 -52.97 -20.84 -39.74
C PRO A 475 -51.99 -22.03 -39.73
N SER A 476 -51.90 -22.57 -38.51
CA SER A 476 -51.66 -23.95 -38.05
C SER A 476 -52.12 -25.11 -38.95
N LEU A 477 -51.36 -26.20 -38.92
CA LEU A 477 -51.88 -27.57 -38.89
C LEU A 477 -50.85 -28.53 -38.28
N ASP A 478 -51.22 -29.10 -37.13
CA ASP A 478 -50.65 -30.30 -36.53
C ASP A 478 -50.67 -31.48 -37.52
N LEU A 479 -49.73 -32.42 -37.37
CA LEU A 479 -50.00 -33.86 -37.37
C LEU A 479 -48.77 -34.63 -36.86
N ASP A 480 -48.99 -35.37 -35.77
CA ASP A 480 -48.17 -36.46 -35.23
C ASP A 480 -47.67 -37.44 -36.31
N LYS A 481 -46.44 -37.96 -36.13
CA LYS A 481 -46.19 -39.37 -35.74
C LYS A 481 -44.69 -39.72 -35.73
N ASP A 482 -44.36 -40.44 -34.67
CA ASP A 482 -43.19 -41.31 -34.39
C ASP A 482 -41.85 -40.69 -34.01
#